data_AF-A0A229WYT0-F1
#
_entry.id   AF-A0A229WYT0-F1
#
_cell.length_a   1.000
_cell.length_b   1.000
_cell.length_c   1.000
_cell.angle_alpha   90.00
_cell.angle_beta   90.00
_cell.angle_gamma   90.00
#
_symmetry.space_group_name_H-M   'P 1'
#
loop_
_entity.id
_entity.type
_entity.pdbx_description
1 polymer ?
#
loop_
_entity_poly.entity_id
_entity_poly.type
_entity_poly.pdbx_seq_one_letter_code
_entity_poly.pdbx_strand_id
1 'polypeptide(L)'
;MAGKASDEGCVACGWTNDKQSRCCYSSHVKLIYGAHDRGVWSIGTDLILKERPDEGPKNEAKTLQLLASYTNIPAPELVCDWVDRNSRYFVLQKRMDGETLEDVWPILSHNQKVAIADRVAGICKHLQSITSSSIQSVDRSACSPALLFFDFEPRGPFHSDLELWDAISLTLHNPPERSFPRQALDNLKKRFPKCAPYVLTHCDLNIGNIMVKNGQLVGILDWEYAAYYPIWYEYVSATWGFTEADAEWRRLLRQRLDIHEDAKNFWMDLYHLRNYPDLDEKGQEVLEKLSAES
;
A
#
# COMPACT_ATOMS: atom_id res chain seq x y z
N MET A 1 -52.80 7.22 12.98
CA MET A 1 -51.91 7.49 11.84
C MET A 1 -50.73 6.55 11.96
N ALA A 2 -50.66 5.53 11.10
CA ALA A 2 -49.58 4.56 11.13
C ALA A 2 -48.31 5.20 10.55
N GLY A 3 -47.23 5.22 11.32
CA GLY A 3 -45.92 5.67 10.85
C GLY A 3 -45.44 4.76 9.72
N LYS A 4 -45.02 5.35 8.60
CA LYS A 4 -44.29 4.64 7.54
C LYS A 4 -43.01 4.09 8.17
N ALA A 5 -42.92 2.77 8.33
CA ALA A 5 -41.65 2.10 8.53
C ALA A 5 -40.76 2.42 7.32
N SER A 6 -39.53 2.88 7.55
CA SER A 6 -38.55 3.06 6.49
C SER A 6 -38.28 1.69 5.86
N ASP A 7 -38.59 1.56 4.58
CA ASP A 7 -38.30 0.36 3.78
C ASP A 7 -36.81 0.37 3.42
N GLU A 8 -35.96 0.30 4.44
CA GLU A 8 -34.50 0.31 4.33
C GLU A 8 -34.04 -0.98 3.68
N GLY A 9 -33.94 -0.95 2.35
CA GLY A 9 -33.32 -2.00 1.54
C GLY A 9 -31.79 -1.97 1.61
N CYS A 10 -31.16 -2.97 1.00
CA CYS A 10 -29.72 -3.04 0.85
C CYS A 10 -29.23 -2.00 -0.18
N VAL A 11 -28.38 -1.06 0.25
CA VAL A 11 -27.79 -0.02 -0.63
C VAL A 11 -26.92 -0.63 -1.73
N ALA A 12 -26.23 -1.75 -1.45
CA ALA A 12 -25.30 -2.34 -2.40
C ALA A 12 -26.00 -3.02 -3.59
N CYS A 13 -27.11 -3.73 -3.36
CA CYS A 13 -27.83 -4.43 -4.44
C CYS A 13 -29.20 -3.82 -4.79
N GLY A 14 -29.64 -2.78 -4.07
CA GLY A 14 -30.93 -2.12 -4.29
C GLY A 14 -32.15 -2.97 -3.96
N TRP A 15 -31.98 -4.09 -3.24
CA TRP A 15 -33.09 -4.93 -2.81
C TRP A 15 -33.77 -4.35 -1.57
N THR A 16 -35.08 -4.11 -1.69
CA THR A 16 -35.98 -3.82 -0.57
C THR A 16 -36.26 -5.08 0.26
N ASN A 17 -36.64 -4.90 1.52
CA ASN A 17 -37.00 -6.02 2.40
C ASN A 17 -38.18 -6.84 1.84
N ASP A 18 -39.17 -6.19 1.20
CA ASP A 18 -40.29 -6.89 0.55
C ASP A 18 -39.81 -7.83 -0.58
N LYS A 19 -38.99 -7.34 -1.52
CA LYS A 19 -38.37 -8.16 -2.57
C LYS A 19 -37.60 -9.35 -2.00
N GLN A 20 -36.83 -9.14 -0.93
CA GLN A 20 -36.07 -10.22 -0.30
C GLN A 20 -36.98 -11.28 0.31
N SER A 21 -38.09 -10.89 0.96
CA SER A 21 -39.04 -11.83 1.57
C SER A 21 -39.80 -12.70 0.57
N ARG A 22 -39.92 -12.26 -0.69
CA ARG A 22 -40.69 -12.94 -1.75
C ARG A 22 -39.81 -13.65 -2.78
N CYS A 23 -38.49 -13.61 -2.62
CA CYS A 23 -37.55 -14.17 -3.58
C CYS A 23 -36.72 -15.29 -2.95
N CYS A 24 -36.70 -16.46 -3.59
CA CYS A 24 -35.85 -17.59 -3.18
C CYS A 24 -34.46 -17.58 -3.84
N TYR A 25 -34.11 -16.51 -4.56
CA TYR A 25 -32.81 -16.40 -5.23
C TYR A 25 -31.70 -16.15 -4.20
N SER A 26 -30.64 -16.96 -4.28
CA SER A 26 -29.41 -16.78 -3.51
C SER A 26 -28.29 -16.41 -4.47
N SER A 27 -27.67 -15.24 -4.27
CA SER A 27 -26.63 -14.72 -5.14
C SER A 27 -25.27 -15.33 -4.83
N HIS A 28 -24.55 -15.74 -5.87
CA HIS A 28 -23.10 -16.01 -5.81
C HIS A 28 -22.26 -14.76 -6.15
N VAL A 29 -22.91 -13.63 -6.41
CA VAL A 29 -22.28 -12.30 -6.47
C VAL A 29 -22.52 -11.61 -5.14
N LYS A 30 -21.46 -11.38 -4.37
CA LYS A 30 -21.55 -10.86 -2.99
C LYS A 30 -20.55 -9.74 -2.79
N LEU A 31 -21.00 -8.62 -2.23
CA LEU A 31 -20.08 -7.61 -1.69
C LEU A 31 -19.37 -8.23 -0.48
N ILE A 32 -18.05 -8.34 -0.54
CA ILE A 32 -17.23 -8.95 0.51
C ILE A 32 -16.43 -7.90 1.29
N TYR A 33 -16.25 -6.71 0.73
CA TYR A 33 -15.62 -5.58 1.39
C TYR A 33 -16.15 -4.27 0.80
N GLY A 34 -16.34 -3.26 1.64
CA GLY A 34 -16.74 -1.92 1.22
C GLY A 34 -16.13 -0.86 2.13
N ALA A 35 -15.58 0.19 1.52
CA ALA A 35 -14.99 1.32 2.21
C ALA A 35 -15.23 2.59 1.41
N HIS A 36 -15.82 3.62 2.03
CA HIS A 36 -16.27 4.82 1.34
C HIS A 36 -17.13 4.51 0.09
N ASP A 37 -16.65 4.87 -1.10
CA ASP A 37 -17.30 4.70 -2.40
C ASP A 37 -16.69 3.54 -3.21
N ARG A 38 -15.90 2.69 -2.55
CA ARG A 38 -15.24 1.51 -3.12
C ARG A 38 -15.93 0.23 -2.65
N GLY A 39 -15.99 -0.75 -3.55
CA GLY A 39 -16.56 -2.07 -3.27
C GLY A 39 -15.71 -3.18 -3.86
N VAL A 40 -15.57 -4.28 -3.13
CA VAL A 40 -14.97 -5.52 -3.61
C VAL A 40 -16.03 -6.61 -3.58
N TRP A 41 -16.24 -7.22 -4.74
CA TRP A 41 -17.29 -8.19 -4.97
C TRP A 41 -16.68 -9.55 -5.31
N SER A 42 -17.14 -10.59 -4.62
CA SER A 42 -16.96 -11.96 -5.08
C SER A 42 -17.92 -12.21 -6.23
N ILE A 43 -17.42 -12.76 -7.35
CA ILE A 43 -18.24 -13.26 -8.45
C ILE A 43 -18.01 -14.77 -8.56
N GLY A 44 -18.94 -15.55 -8.02
CA GLY A 44 -18.78 -17.00 -7.91
C GLY A 44 -17.58 -17.37 -7.04
N THR A 45 -16.93 -18.48 -7.39
CA THR A 45 -15.73 -19.00 -6.73
C THR A 45 -14.44 -18.54 -7.37
N ASP A 46 -14.50 -17.87 -8.53
CA ASP A 46 -13.34 -17.78 -9.42
C ASP A 46 -12.86 -16.35 -9.65
N LEU A 47 -13.73 -15.35 -9.41
CA LEU A 47 -13.46 -13.96 -9.77
C LEU A 47 -13.70 -12.99 -8.61
N ILE A 48 -12.89 -11.93 -8.61
CA ILE A 48 -13.04 -10.76 -7.76
C ILE A 48 -13.22 -9.54 -8.66
N LEU A 49 -14.24 -8.72 -8.38
CA LEU A 49 -14.48 -7.45 -9.02
C LEU A 49 -14.27 -6.33 -8.01
N LYS A 50 -13.31 -5.45 -8.28
CA LYS A 50 -13.13 -4.20 -7.54
C LYS A 50 -13.83 -3.07 -8.29
N GLU A 51 -14.50 -2.21 -7.56
CA GLU A 51 -15.27 -1.09 -8.08
C GLU A 51 -14.96 0.17 -7.28
N ARG A 52 -14.71 1.29 -7.96
CA ARG A 52 -14.46 2.61 -7.36
C ARG A 52 -14.84 3.74 -8.32
N PRO A 53 -14.87 5.02 -7.91
CA PRO A 53 -14.97 6.12 -8.86
C PRO A 53 -13.78 6.11 -9.82
N ASP A 54 -13.96 6.59 -11.05
CA ASP A 54 -12.88 6.79 -12.03
C ASP A 54 -12.06 8.05 -11.69
N GLU A 55 -11.56 8.10 -10.46
CA GLU A 55 -10.75 9.18 -9.91
C GLU A 55 -9.39 8.61 -9.51
N GLY A 56 -8.30 9.26 -9.94
CA GLY A 56 -6.94 8.81 -9.63
C GLY A 56 -6.43 7.64 -10.49
N PRO A 57 -5.20 7.17 -10.20
CA PRO A 57 -4.44 6.30 -11.10
C PRO A 57 -4.97 4.87 -11.18
N LYS A 58 -4.86 4.25 -12.36
CA LYS A 58 -5.30 2.86 -12.65
C LYS A 58 -4.17 1.85 -12.42
N ASN A 59 -3.38 2.08 -11.36
CA ASN A 59 -2.11 1.41 -11.12
C ASN A 59 -2.24 -0.10 -10.94
N GLU A 60 -3.25 -0.58 -10.21
CA GLU A 60 -3.41 -2.03 -9.99
C GLU A 60 -3.49 -2.80 -11.31
N ALA A 61 -4.34 -2.39 -12.26
CA ALA A 61 -4.47 -3.06 -13.54
C ALA A 61 -3.17 -3.03 -14.35
N LYS A 62 -2.45 -1.89 -14.34
CA LYS A 62 -1.15 -1.76 -15.03
C LYS A 62 -0.07 -2.63 -14.40
N THR A 63 -0.03 -2.70 -13.07
CA THR A 63 0.89 -3.55 -12.35
C THR A 63 0.59 -5.03 -12.60
N LEU A 64 -0.68 -5.46 -12.52
CA LEU A 64 -1.05 -6.85 -12.81
C LEU A 64 -0.74 -7.23 -14.26
N GLN A 65 -0.94 -6.32 -15.23
CA GLN A 65 -0.53 -6.52 -16.62
C GLN A 65 0.98 -6.73 -16.76
N LEU A 66 1.80 -5.94 -16.06
CA LEU A 66 3.26 -6.13 -16.01
C LEU A 66 3.61 -7.50 -15.39
N LEU A 67 3.02 -7.81 -14.25
CA LEU A 67 3.31 -9.02 -13.47
C LEU A 67 2.87 -10.31 -14.15
N ALA A 68 1.94 -10.25 -15.12
CA ALA A 68 1.57 -11.40 -15.94
C ALA A 68 2.77 -12.04 -16.67
N SER A 69 3.86 -11.28 -16.89
CA SER A 69 5.10 -11.80 -17.49
C SER A 69 6.05 -12.45 -16.48
N TYR A 70 5.72 -12.46 -15.18
CA TYR A 70 6.58 -12.91 -14.08
C TYR A 70 5.95 -14.04 -13.26
N THR A 71 6.15 -15.29 -13.68
CA THR A 71 5.51 -16.48 -13.07
C THR A 71 5.90 -16.75 -11.61
N ASN A 72 7.00 -16.16 -11.13
CA ASN A 72 7.49 -16.34 -9.77
C ASN A 72 6.86 -15.37 -8.76
N ILE A 73 6.00 -14.45 -9.23
CA ILE A 73 5.30 -13.47 -8.41
C ILE A 73 3.82 -13.88 -8.37
N PRO A 74 3.31 -14.34 -7.23
CA PRO A 74 1.94 -14.84 -7.13
C PRO A 74 0.93 -13.69 -6.99
N ALA A 75 0.69 -12.95 -8.08
CA ALA A 75 -0.30 -11.88 -8.15
C ALA A 75 -1.61 -12.39 -8.80
N PRO A 76 -2.77 -11.76 -8.53
CA PRO A 76 -4.02 -12.03 -9.23
C PRO A 76 -3.86 -11.85 -10.74
N GLU A 77 -4.42 -12.78 -11.52
CA GLU A 77 -4.49 -12.62 -12.97
C GLU A 77 -5.58 -11.59 -13.32
N LEU A 78 -5.19 -10.49 -13.96
CA LEU A 78 -6.14 -9.52 -14.49
C LEU A 78 -6.92 -10.13 -15.66
N VAL A 79 -8.25 -10.09 -15.57
CA VAL A 79 -9.14 -10.48 -16.67
C VAL A 79 -9.39 -9.28 -17.57
N CYS A 80 -9.84 -8.17 -16.99
CA CYS A 80 -10.01 -6.88 -17.67
C CYS A 80 -10.22 -5.74 -16.66
N ASP A 81 -10.06 -4.52 -17.15
CA ASP A 81 -10.49 -3.29 -16.49
C ASP A 81 -11.30 -2.41 -17.46
N TRP A 82 -12.25 -1.64 -16.94
CA TRP A 82 -13.05 -0.72 -17.76
C TRP A 82 -13.63 0.44 -16.94
N VAL A 83 -14.03 1.49 -17.66
CA VAL A 83 -14.82 2.61 -17.12
C VAL A 83 -16.22 2.53 -17.70
N ASP A 84 -17.24 2.64 -16.86
CA ASP A 84 -18.63 2.68 -17.33
C ASP A 84 -19.09 4.10 -17.70
N ARG A 85 -20.36 4.22 -18.11
CA ARG A 85 -20.96 5.51 -18.49
C ARG A 85 -21.20 6.46 -17.31
N ASN A 86 -21.08 5.97 -16.07
CA ASN A 86 -21.29 6.74 -14.84
C ASN A 86 -19.95 7.13 -14.19
N SER A 87 -18.84 7.06 -14.94
CA SER A 87 -17.50 7.35 -14.42
C SER A 87 -17.13 6.47 -13.21
N ARG A 88 -17.54 5.21 -13.23
CA ARG A 88 -17.07 4.17 -12.31
C ARG A 88 -16.02 3.33 -12.99
N TYR A 89 -14.94 3.03 -12.26
CA TYR A 89 -13.85 2.19 -12.73
C TYR A 89 -13.94 0.80 -12.08
N PHE A 90 -13.74 -0.22 -12.91
CA PHE A 90 -13.88 -1.61 -12.54
C PHE A 90 -12.61 -2.37 -12.88
N VAL A 91 -12.18 -3.26 -11.98
CA VAL A 91 -11.09 -4.20 -12.18
C VAL A 91 -11.62 -5.60 -11.89
N LEU A 92 -11.60 -6.46 -12.90
CA LEU A 92 -11.96 -7.87 -12.77
C LEU A 92 -10.70 -8.73 -12.82
N GLN A 93 -10.51 -9.56 -11.81
CA GLN A 93 -9.34 -10.44 -11.67
C GLN A 93 -9.73 -11.82 -11.16
N LYS A 94 -8.85 -12.80 -11.37
CA LYS A 94 -9.01 -14.13 -10.79
C LYS A 94 -8.88 -14.08 -9.27
N ARG A 95 -9.72 -14.84 -8.57
CA ARG A 95 -9.65 -15.03 -7.13
C ARG A 95 -8.41 -15.85 -6.78
N MET A 96 -7.70 -15.43 -5.75
CA MET A 96 -6.66 -16.24 -5.11
C MET A 96 -7.33 -17.26 -4.17
N ASP A 97 -7.04 -18.54 -4.38
CA ASP A 97 -7.62 -19.65 -3.63
C ASP A 97 -6.92 -19.81 -2.27
N GLY A 98 -7.51 -19.21 -1.23
CA GLY A 98 -7.02 -19.23 0.14
C GLY A 98 -7.78 -18.27 1.05
N GLU A 99 -7.28 -18.14 2.28
CA GLU A 99 -7.72 -17.18 3.28
C GLU A 99 -6.66 -16.08 3.43
N THR A 100 -7.05 -14.90 3.92
CA THR A 100 -6.05 -13.86 4.21
C THR A 100 -5.16 -14.32 5.36
N LEU A 101 -3.91 -13.87 5.38
CA LEU A 101 -2.99 -14.14 6.48
C LEU A 101 -3.54 -13.54 7.78
N GLU A 102 -4.34 -12.47 7.70
CA GLU A 102 -5.04 -11.87 8.84
C GLU A 102 -5.98 -12.88 9.51
N ASP A 103 -6.85 -13.51 8.72
CA ASP A 103 -7.84 -14.48 9.20
C ASP A 103 -7.18 -15.69 9.87
N VAL A 104 -6.08 -16.19 9.29
CA VAL A 104 -5.41 -17.40 9.78
C VAL A 104 -4.26 -17.10 10.76
N TRP A 105 -3.88 -15.83 10.98
CA TRP A 105 -2.76 -15.46 11.85
C TRP A 105 -2.84 -16.09 13.25
N PRO A 106 -4.01 -16.13 13.93
CA PRO A 106 -4.09 -16.68 15.28
C PRO A 106 -3.85 -18.18 15.36
N ILE A 107 -4.10 -18.92 14.27
CA ILE A 107 -4.03 -20.38 14.24
C ILE A 107 -2.74 -20.91 13.61
N LEU A 108 -1.97 -20.07 12.92
CA LEU A 108 -0.69 -20.45 12.36
C LEU A 108 0.37 -20.68 13.44
N SER A 109 1.11 -21.78 13.32
CA SER A 109 2.31 -22.01 14.13
C SER A 109 3.40 -20.97 13.81
N HIS A 110 4.30 -20.73 14.76
CA HIS A 110 5.42 -19.83 14.56
C HIS A 110 6.25 -20.20 13.32
N ASN A 111 6.50 -21.49 13.09
CA ASN A 111 7.26 -21.96 11.93
C ASN A 111 6.54 -21.66 10.60
N GLN A 112 5.21 -21.76 10.56
CA GLN A 112 4.45 -21.37 9.36
C GLN A 112 4.53 -19.87 9.12
N LYS A 113 4.39 -19.04 10.16
CA LYS A 113 4.54 -17.57 10.05
C LYS A 113 5.91 -17.20 9.50
N VAL A 114 6.97 -17.83 10.03
CA VAL A 114 8.35 -17.64 9.55
C VAL A 114 8.48 -18.06 8.09
N ALA A 115 8.01 -19.25 7.72
CA ALA A 115 8.09 -19.74 6.36
C ALA A 115 7.35 -18.84 5.35
N ILE A 116 6.19 -18.29 5.73
CA ILE A 116 5.45 -17.33 4.91
C ILE A 116 6.25 -16.03 4.76
N ALA A 117 6.83 -15.50 5.83
CA ALA A 117 7.68 -14.31 5.78
C ALA A 117 8.91 -14.51 4.88
N ASP A 118 9.57 -15.67 4.98
CA ASP A 118 10.73 -16.02 4.13
C ASP A 118 10.32 -16.06 2.65
N ARG A 119 9.13 -16.60 2.33
CA ARG A 119 8.59 -16.63 0.97
C ARG A 119 8.27 -15.23 0.43
N VAL A 120 7.61 -14.38 1.24
CA VAL A 120 7.29 -13.00 0.84
C VAL A 120 8.57 -12.18 0.64
N ALA A 121 9.58 -12.33 1.51
CA ALA A 121 10.88 -11.68 1.33
C ALA A 121 11.59 -12.15 0.04
N GLY A 122 11.50 -13.45 -0.29
CA GLY A 122 11.99 -13.97 -1.57
C GLY A 122 11.29 -13.34 -2.78
N ILE A 123 9.98 -13.08 -2.70
CA ILE A 123 9.23 -12.37 -3.74
C ILE A 123 9.67 -10.91 -3.83
N CYS A 124 9.88 -10.22 -2.71
CA CYS A 124 10.44 -8.86 -2.69
C CYS A 124 11.79 -8.82 -3.42
N LYS A 125 12.64 -9.83 -3.23
CA LYS A 125 13.90 -9.95 -3.96
C LYS A 125 13.73 -10.16 -5.47
N HIS A 126 12.70 -10.88 -5.89
CA HIS A 126 12.37 -10.97 -7.32
C HIS A 126 11.85 -9.62 -7.86
N LEU A 127 10.99 -8.92 -7.12
CA LEU A 127 10.52 -7.59 -7.48
C LEU A 127 11.68 -6.60 -7.64
N GLN A 128 12.70 -6.71 -6.78
CA GLN A 128 13.93 -5.91 -6.87
C GLN A 128 14.72 -6.08 -8.18
N SER A 129 14.51 -7.18 -8.92
CA SER A 129 15.11 -7.37 -10.25
C SER A 129 14.39 -6.58 -11.36
N ILE A 130 13.17 -6.12 -11.11
CA ILE A 130 12.36 -5.33 -12.03
C ILE A 130 12.66 -3.85 -11.75
N THR A 131 13.51 -3.25 -12.57
CA THR A 131 14.06 -1.91 -12.33
C THR A 131 13.53 -0.86 -13.29
N SER A 132 13.65 0.41 -12.89
CA SER A 132 13.36 1.60 -13.70
C SER A 132 14.51 2.60 -13.61
N SER A 133 14.62 3.50 -14.61
CA SER A 133 15.56 4.62 -14.58
C SER A 133 15.15 5.73 -13.61
N SER A 134 13.92 5.69 -13.11
CA SER A 134 13.29 6.76 -12.33
C SER A 134 12.30 6.20 -11.31
N ILE A 135 12.04 6.97 -10.25
CA ILE A 135 10.98 6.70 -9.27
C ILE A 135 9.66 7.15 -9.89
N GLN A 136 8.79 6.19 -10.22
CA GLN A 136 7.60 6.42 -11.04
C GLN A 136 6.63 5.24 -10.97
N SER A 137 5.39 5.44 -11.38
CA SER A 137 4.39 4.37 -11.58
C SER A 137 4.77 3.43 -12.74
N VAL A 138 4.13 2.25 -12.81
CA VAL A 138 4.40 1.24 -13.85
C VAL A 138 4.16 1.77 -15.28
N ASP A 139 3.20 2.68 -15.43
CA ASP A 139 2.89 3.37 -16.69
C ASP A 139 3.79 4.61 -16.95
N ARG A 140 4.82 4.81 -16.13
CA ARG A 140 5.76 5.95 -16.15
C ARG A 140 5.16 7.28 -15.70
N SER A 141 3.97 7.30 -15.11
CA SER A 141 3.42 8.49 -14.49
C SER A 141 4.02 8.76 -13.10
N ALA A 142 3.58 9.85 -12.48
CA ALA A 142 3.77 10.08 -11.05
C ALA A 142 3.29 8.87 -10.22
N CYS A 143 3.98 8.59 -9.11
CA CYS A 143 3.63 7.59 -8.10
C CYS A 143 3.17 8.26 -6.80
N SER A 144 2.72 7.51 -5.80
CA SER A 144 2.28 8.04 -4.50
C SER A 144 3.25 7.62 -3.38
N PRO A 145 4.40 8.32 -3.22
CA PRO A 145 5.42 8.00 -2.20
C PRO A 145 4.99 8.37 -0.77
N ALA A 146 3.88 7.80 -0.28
CA ALA A 146 3.24 8.19 0.97
C ALA A 146 4.15 8.11 2.22
N LEU A 147 5.12 7.19 2.27
CA LEU A 147 6.08 7.13 3.38
C LEU A 147 6.95 8.39 3.51
N LEU A 148 7.21 9.11 2.42
CA LEU A 148 8.13 10.25 2.39
C LEU A 148 7.41 11.60 2.46
N PHE A 149 6.15 11.64 2.04
CA PHE A 149 5.37 12.88 1.96
C PHE A 149 4.17 12.90 2.92
N PHE A 150 3.84 11.77 3.56
CA PHE A 150 2.76 11.62 4.54
C PHE A 150 1.35 11.94 4.00
N ASP A 151 1.17 11.79 2.70
CA ASP A 151 -0.10 11.88 1.98
C ASP A 151 -0.08 10.93 0.76
N PHE A 152 -1.19 10.88 0.01
CA PHE A 152 -1.31 10.02 -1.18
C PHE A 152 -1.20 10.79 -2.51
N GLU A 153 -0.75 12.05 -2.47
CA GLU A 153 -0.68 12.90 -3.66
C GLU A 153 0.34 12.38 -4.67
N PRO A 154 -0.02 12.32 -5.97
CA PRO A 154 0.90 11.90 -7.02
C PRO A 154 2.12 12.82 -7.12
N ARG A 155 3.31 12.23 -7.14
CA ARG A 155 4.60 12.93 -7.29
C ARG A 155 5.56 12.21 -8.22
N GLY A 156 6.49 12.97 -8.77
CA GLY A 156 7.46 12.50 -9.74
C GLY A 156 6.92 12.54 -11.18
N PRO A 157 7.56 11.81 -12.12
CA PRO A 157 8.69 10.92 -11.92
C PRO A 157 9.94 11.65 -11.39
N PHE A 158 10.70 11.01 -10.50
CA PHE A 158 11.99 11.52 -10.02
C PHE A 158 13.14 10.75 -10.66
N HIS A 159 14.07 11.46 -11.29
CA HIS A 159 15.17 10.87 -12.07
C HIS A 159 16.49 10.83 -11.28
N SER A 160 16.51 11.39 -10.08
CA SER A 160 17.68 11.36 -9.21
C SER A 160 17.29 11.51 -7.73
N ASP A 161 18.22 11.08 -6.87
CA ASP A 161 18.12 11.27 -5.42
C ASP A 161 18.03 12.77 -5.07
N LEU A 162 18.65 13.64 -5.86
CA LEU A 162 18.57 15.09 -5.68
C LEU A 162 17.16 15.63 -5.95
N GLU A 163 16.52 15.21 -7.04
CA GLU A 163 15.13 15.63 -7.34
C GLU A 163 14.14 15.20 -6.27
N LEU A 164 14.28 13.96 -5.78
CA LEU A 164 13.44 13.45 -4.68
C LEU A 164 13.69 14.23 -3.39
N TRP A 165 14.96 14.47 -3.04
CA TRP A 165 15.32 15.24 -1.85
C TRP A 165 14.77 16.66 -1.93
N ASP A 166 14.93 17.35 -3.06
CA ASP A 166 14.46 18.73 -3.21
C ASP A 166 12.93 18.80 -3.00
N ALA A 167 12.17 17.82 -3.53
CA ALA A 167 10.74 17.72 -3.28
C ALA A 167 10.37 17.46 -1.82
N ILE A 168 11.10 16.59 -1.11
CA ILE A 168 10.91 16.35 0.33
C ILE A 168 11.23 17.62 1.13
N SER A 169 12.32 18.32 0.80
CA SER A 169 12.74 19.52 1.55
C SER A 169 11.69 20.64 1.51
N LEU A 170 10.94 20.74 0.41
CA LEU A 170 9.86 21.73 0.28
C LEU A 170 8.71 21.48 1.26
N THR A 171 8.42 20.23 1.64
CA THR A 171 7.35 19.96 2.61
C THR A 171 7.71 20.43 4.02
N LEU A 172 9.00 20.38 4.39
CA LEU A 172 9.49 20.87 5.67
C LEU A 172 9.47 22.40 5.79
N HIS A 173 9.43 23.12 4.66
CA HIS A 173 9.40 24.59 4.60
C HIS A 173 7.98 25.18 4.54
N ASN A 174 6.93 24.36 4.60
CA ASN A 174 5.53 24.79 4.47
C ASN A 174 4.85 24.73 5.85
N PRO A 175 4.28 25.83 6.41
CA PRO A 175 3.95 27.11 5.78
C PRO A 175 5.11 28.12 5.70
N PRO A 176 5.08 29.07 4.73
CA PRO A 176 6.16 30.01 4.41
C PRO A 176 6.55 30.98 5.54
N GLU A 177 5.76 31.01 6.62
CA GLU A 177 5.92 31.92 7.75
C GLU A 177 7.06 31.49 8.69
N ARG A 178 7.52 30.24 8.61
CA ARG A 178 8.67 29.75 9.39
C ARG A 178 9.55 28.81 8.57
N SER A 179 10.72 29.30 8.18
CA SER A 179 11.74 28.48 7.50
C SER A 179 12.30 27.43 8.45
N PHE A 180 12.27 26.16 8.04
CA PHE A 180 13.01 25.07 8.69
C PHE A 180 14.50 25.44 8.91
N PRO A 181 15.10 25.16 10.08
CA PRO A 181 16.48 25.53 10.36
C PRO A 181 17.46 24.94 9.35
N ARG A 182 18.26 25.80 8.70
CA ARG A 182 19.17 25.41 7.62
C ARG A 182 20.15 24.30 8.01
N GLN A 183 20.76 24.40 9.20
CA GLN A 183 21.72 23.39 9.67
C GLN A 183 21.05 22.03 9.86
N ALA A 184 19.85 21.98 10.44
CA ALA A 184 19.10 20.74 10.59
C ALA A 184 18.71 20.15 9.24
N LEU A 185 18.33 20.98 8.26
CA LEU A 185 18.03 20.52 6.89
C LEU A 185 19.26 19.94 6.21
N ASP A 186 20.41 20.62 6.31
CA ASP A 186 21.67 20.17 5.73
C ASP A 186 22.12 18.84 6.35
N ASN A 187 21.97 18.68 7.67
CA ASN A 187 22.27 17.42 8.36
C ASN A 187 21.27 16.30 8.03
N LEU A 188 19.98 16.63 7.87
CA LEU A 188 18.99 15.66 7.40
C LEU A 188 19.31 15.20 5.96
N LYS A 189 19.73 16.12 5.08
CA LYS A 189 20.18 15.82 3.71
C LYS A 189 21.38 14.88 3.70
N LYS A 190 22.38 15.09 4.55
CA LYS A 190 23.55 14.21 4.69
C LYS A 190 23.15 12.76 5.05
N ARG A 191 22.01 12.59 5.72
CA ARG A 191 21.46 11.30 6.15
C ARG A 191 20.48 10.69 5.15
N PHE A 192 20.18 11.37 4.05
CA PHE A 192 19.30 10.86 3.00
C PHE A 192 19.96 9.64 2.32
N PRO A 193 19.33 8.45 2.37
CA PRO A 193 19.92 7.22 1.84
C PRO A 193 19.98 7.25 0.31
N LYS A 194 20.95 6.53 -0.25
CA LYS A 194 20.98 6.29 -1.70
C LYS A 194 19.73 5.55 -2.13
N CYS A 195 19.06 6.04 -3.16
CA CYS A 195 17.78 5.48 -3.59
C CYS A 195 17.92 4.41 -4.67
N ALA A 196 18.91 4.55 -5.57
CA ALA A 196 19.12 3.61 -6.67
C ALA A 196 19.66 2.23 -6.19
N PRO A 197 19.34 1.12 -6.90
CA PRO A 197 18.44 1.06 -8.06
C PRO A 197 16.98 1.33 -7.67
N TYR A 198 16.20 1.91 -8.60
CA TYR A 198 14.76 2.06 -8.41
C TYR A 198 14.08 0.77 -8.84
N VAL A 199 13.36 0.16 -7.91
CA VAL A 199 12.84 -1.20 -8.05
C VAL A 199 11.33 -1.23 -7.90
N LEU A 200 10.69 -2.17 -8.57
CA LEU A 200 9.29 -2.44 -8.33
C LEU A 200 9.11 -2.83 -6.85
N THR A 201 8.25 -2.11 -6.15
CA THR A 201 7.95 -2.29 -4.73
C THR A 201 6.43 -2.39 -4.57
N HIS A 202 5.95 -3.26 -3.67
CA HIS A 202 4.51 -3.45 -3.45
C HIS A 202 3.91 -2.31 -2.62
N CYS A 203 4.66 -1.82 -1.64
CA CYS A 203 4.32 -0.72 -0.73
C CYS A 203 3.24 -1.02 0.32
N ASP A 204 2.36 -1.99 0.06
CA ASP A 204 1.30 -2.37 1.01
C ASP A 204 1.24 -3.87 1.36
N LEU A 205 2.36 -4.45 1.82
CA LEU A 205 2.43 -5.84 2.28
C LEU A 205 1.83 -6.02 3.69
N ASN A 206 0.65 -5.45 3.94
CA ASN A 206 -0.09 -5.67 5.18
C ASN A 206 -0.63 -7.11 5.24
N ILE A 207 -0.97 -7.55 6.44
CA ILE A 207 -1.41 -8.92 6.72
C ILE A 207 -2.69 -9.33 5.96
N GLY A 208 -3.59 -8.40 5.64
CA GLY A 208 -4.79 -8.67 4.84
C GLY A 208 -4.52 -8.91 3.34
N ASN A 209 -3.38 -8.42 2.84
CA ASN A 209 -2.99 -8.56 1.43
C ASN A 209 -2.18 -9.84 1.13
N ILE A 210 -1.89 -10.65 2.14
CA ILE A 210 -1.17 -11.92 1.96
C ILE A 210 -2.17 -13.07 1.97
N MET A 211 -2.19 -13.89 0.91
CA MET A 211 -3.09 -15.03 0.80
C MET A 211 -2.39 -16.34 1.16
N VAL A 212 -3.04 -17.13 1.99
CA VAL A 212 -2.51 -18.39 2.54
C VAL A 212 -3.48 -19.53 2.30
N LYS A 213 -2.94 -20.69 1.94
CA LYS A 213 -3.68 -21.95 1.90
C LYS A 213 -2.84 -23.06 2.50
N ASN A 214 -3.41 -23.84 3.41
CA ASN A 214 -2.71 -24.93 4.11
C ASN A 214 -1.38 -24.48 4.77
N GLY A 215 -1.34 -23.25 5.30
CA GLY A 215 -0.15 -22.67 5.92
C GLY A 215 0.97 -22.30 4.95
N GLN A 216 0.69 -22.19 3.65
CA GLN A 216 1.62 -21.77 2.62
C GLN A 216 1.11 -20.52 1.89
N LEU A 217 2.03 -19.63 1.51
CA LEU A 217 1.75 -18.48 0.67
C LEU A 217 1.22 -18.95 -0.70
N VAL A 218 0.08 -18.42 -1.12
CA VAL A 218 -0.51 -18.67 -2.45
C VAL A 218 -0.72 -17.40 -3.26
N GLY A 219 -0.68 -16.22 -2.62
CA GLY A 219 -0.94 -14.96 -3.32
C GLY A 219 -0.54 -13.70 -2.55
N ILE A 220 -0.34 -12.62 -3.30
CA ILE A 220 -0.21 -11.26 -2.80
C ILE A 220 -1.25 -10.41 -3.55
N LEU A 221 -2.13 -9.76 -2.79
CA LEU A 221 -3.22 -8.93 -3.30
C LEU A 221 -2.84 -7.45 -3.27
N ASP A 222 -3.66 -6.65 -3.96
CA ASP A 222 -3.73 -5.20 -3.84
C ASP A 222 -2.46 -4.44 -4.26
N TRP A 223 -2.22 -4.48 -5.56
CA TRP A 223 -1.05 -3.87 -6.19
C TRP A 223 -1.28 -2.39 -6.58
N GLU A 224 -2.25 -1.70 -5.97
CA GLU A 224 -2.63 -0.34 -6.36
C GLU A 224 -1.56 0.71 -6.06
N TYR A 225 -0.74 0.49 -5.02
CA TYR A 225 0.36 1.38 -4.63
C TYR A 225 1.71 0.97 -5.23
N ALA A 226 1.74 -0.13 -5.97
CA ALA A 226 2.98 -0.65 -6.51
C ALA A 226 3.55 0.30 -7.57
N ALA A 227 4.82 0.64 -7.42
CA ALA A 227 5.56 1.51 -8.33
C ALA A 227 7.06 1.23 -8.23
N TYR A 228 7.85 1.93 -9.03
CA TYR A 228 9.30 1.94 -8.89
C TYR A 228 9.72 2.93 -7.82
N TYR A 229 10.29 2.42 -6.73
CA TYR A 229 10.69 3.18 -5.55
C TYR A 229 12.16 2.93 -5.20
N PRO A 230 12.74 3.71 -4.27
CA PRO A 230 14.06 3.42 -3.72
C PRO A 230 14.18 1.96 -3.22
N ILE A 231 15.35 1.35 -3.39
CA ILE A 231 15.61 -0.06 -3.02
C ILE A 231 15.19 -0.42 -1.58
N TRP A 232 15.26 0.55 -0.67
CA TRP A 232 14.95 0.40 0.75
C TRP A 232 13.48 0.63 1.11
N TYR A 233 12.62 1.01 0.15
CA TYR A 233 11.27 1.50 0.44
C TYR A 233 10.38 0.44 1.12
N GLU A 234 10.44 -0.82 0.66
CA GLU A 234 9.68 -1.92 1.28
C GLU A 234 10.15 -2.20 2.72
N TYR A 235 11.47 -2.13 2.96
CA TYR A 235 12.04 -2.32 4.29
C TYR A 235 11.54 -1.27 5.28
N VAL A 236 11.45 -0.02 4.84
CA VAL A 236 10.90 1.08 5.64
C VAL A 236 9.39 0.91 5.84
N SER A 237 8.63 0.53 4.80
CA SER A 237 7.19 0.25 4.90
C SER A 237 6.86 -0.80 5.97
N ALA A 238 7.73 -1.78 6.15
CA ALA A 238 7.56 -2.83 7.17
C ALA A 238 7.92 -2.40 8.61
N THR A 239 8.06 -1.09 8.89
CA THR A 239 8.46 -0.57 10.23
C THR A 239 7.29 -0.45 11.20
N TRP A 240 6.07 -0.28 10.73
CA TRP A 240 4.87 -0.08 11.54
C TRP A 240 3.70 -0.88 10.97
N GLY A 241 2.71 -1.21 11.79
CA GLY A 241 1.50 -1.91 11.36
C GLY A 241 0.25 -1.29 11.98
N PHE A 242 -0.92 -1.56 11.39
CA PHE A 242 -2.20 -0.96 11.80
C PHE A 242 -2.83 -1.67 13.00
N THR A 243 -2.58 -2.97 13.15
CA THR A 243 -3.04 -3.80 14.26
C THR A 243 -1.84 -4.49 14.91
N GLU A 244 -2.04 -5.09 16.09
CA GLU A 244 -0.98 -5.88 16.74
C GLU A 244 -0.52 -7.04 15.85
N ALA A 245 -1.46 -7.76 15.21
CA ALA A 245 -1.15 -8.83 14.28
C ALA A 245 -0.37 -8.34 13.05
N ASP A 246 -0.77 -7.21 12.46
CA ASP A 246 -0.06 -6.60 11.33
C ASP A 246 1.34 -6.12 11.73
N ALA A 247 1.50 -5.54 12.92
CA ALA A 247 2.79 -5.12 13.44
C ALA A 247 3.74 -6.31 13.70
N GLU A 248 3.22 -7.43 14.23
CA GLU A 248 3.98 -8.67 14.36
C GLU A 248 4.40 -9.24 13.01
N TRP A 249 3.48 -9.29 12.06
CA TRP A 249 3.72 -9.74 10.68
C TRP A 249 4.81 -8.90 10.01
N ARG A 250 4.66 -7.58 10.00
CA ARG A 250 5.61 -6.66 9.36
C ARG A 250 6.97 -6.70 10.04
N ARG A 251 7.02 -6.81 11.38
CA ARG A 251 8.28 -7.04 12.10
C ARG A 251 8.95 -8.34 11.67
N LEU A 252 8.18 -9.42 11.51
CA LEU A 252 8.69 -10.70 11.07
C LEU A 252 9.22 -10.61 9.64
N LEU A 253 8.46 -10.03 8.70
CA LEU A 253 8.86 -9.80 7.32
C LEU A 253 10.13 -8.96 7.22
N ARG A 254 10.19 -7.82 7.92
CA ARG A 254 11.35 -6.91 7.88
C ARG A 254 12.66 -7.58 8.30
N GLN A 255 12.62 -8.50 9.25
CA GLN A 255 13.78 -9.28 9.67
C GLN A 255 14.34 -10.19 8.54
N ARG A 256 13.59 -10.42 7.46
CA ARG A 256 13.98 -11.22 6.29
C ARG A 256 14.34 -10.38 5.06
N LEU A 257 14.01 -9.09 5.07
CA LEU A 257 14.37 -8.18 3.99
C LEU A 257 15.84 -7.75 4.13
N ASP A 258 16.43 -7.27 3.03
CA ASP A 258 17.76 -6.68 3.05
C ASP A 258 17.77 -5.46 4.00
N ILE A 259 18.85 -5.33 4.78
CA ILE A 259 18.92 -4.37 5.89
C ILE A 259 19.16 -2.96 5.36
N HIS A 260 18.24 -2.04 5.68
CA HIS A 260 18.34 -0.62 5.37
C HIS A 260 18.04 0.26 6.61
N GLU A 261 18.79 0.03 7.69
CA GLU A 261 18.62 0.75 8.97
C GLU A 261 18.92 2.25 8.84
N ASP A 262 19.83 2.65 7.95
CA ASP A 262 20.09 4.05 7.60
C ASP A 262 18.84 4.72 7.04
N ALA A 263 18.18 4.09 6.07
CA ALA A 263 16.96 4.60 5.45
C ALA A 263 15.78 4.65 6.43
N LYS A 264 15.64 3.64 7.28
CA LYS A 264 14.62 3.64 8.34
C LYS A 264 14.89 4.72 9.39
N ASN A 265 16.14 4.92 9.82
CA ASN A 265 16.49 5.99 10.76
C ASN A 265 16.23 7.37 10.15
N PHE A 266 16.59 7.57 8.88
CA PHE A 266 16.23 8.77 8.12
C PHE A 266 14.72 9.00 8.11
N TRP A 267 13.94 7.97 7.76
CA TRP A 267 12.48 8.06 7.73
C TRP A 267 11.89 8.38 9.11
N MET A 268 12.42 7.80 10.19
CA MET A 268 11.97 8.10 11.56
C MET A 268 12.19 9.58 11.91
N ASP A 269 13.35 10.15 11.58
CA ASP A 269 13.57 11.58 11.80
C ASP A 269 12.63 12.42 10.95
N LEU A 270 12.49 12.11 9.66
CA LEU A 270 11.56 12.80 8.76
C LEU A 270 10.11 12.74 9.28
N TYR A 271 9.68 11.57 9.77
CA TYR A 271 8.37 11.37 10.37
C TYR A 271 8.19 12.27 11.59
N HIS A 272 9.14 12.31 12.52
CA HIS A 272 9.04 13.18 13.70
C HIS A 272 9.07 14.67 13.37
N LEU A 273 9.64 15.05 12.22
CA LEU A 273 9.67 16.43 11.73
C LEU A 273 8.45 16.83 10.88
N ARG A 274 7.57 15.89 10.51
CA ARG A 274 6.49 16.10 9.52
C ARG A 274 5.49 17.22 9.86
N ASN A 275 5.37 17.56 11.14
CA ASN A 275 4.45 18.57 11.64
C ASN A 275 5.16 19.90 11.97
N TYR A 276 6.42 20.09 11.57
CA TYR A 276 7.13 21.35 11.82
C TYR A 276 6.29 22.54 11.32
N PRO A 277 6.14 23.64 12.11
CA PRO A 277 6.83 23.94 13.36
C PRO A 277 6.19 23.35 14.63
N ASP A 278 5.02 22.73 14.53
CA ASP A 278 4.23 22.20 15.64
C ASP A 278 4.69 20.77 16.02
N LEU A 279 5.94 20.69 16.47
CA LEU A 279 6.60 19.44 16.83
C LEU A 279 6.20 18.95 18.22
N ASP A 280 5.97 17.63 18.34
CA ASP A 280 5.89 16.93 19.63
C ASP A 280 7.29 16.83 20.30
N GLU A 281 7.35 16.27 21.51
CA GLU A 281 8.60 16.11 22.28
C GLU A 281 9.69 15.40 21.45
N LYS A 282 9.34 14.32 20.75
CA LYS A 282 10.30 13.58 19.91
C LYS A 282 10.74 14.39 18.69
N GLY A 283 9.83 15.14 18.08
CA GLY A 283 10.15 16.06 16.99
C GLY A 283 11.15 17.13 17.44
N GLN A 284 10.95 17.70 18.63
CA GLN A 284 11.87 18.69 19.21
C GLN A 284 13.26 18.08 19.46
N GLU A 285 13.34 16.89 20.07
CA GLU A 285 14.60 16.16 20.27
C GLU A 285 15.35 15.90 18.95
N VAL A 286 14.62 15.47 17.91
CA VAL A 286 15.20 15.24 16.58
C VAL A 286 15.72 16.54 15.96
N LEU A 287 14.97 17.63 16.09
CA LEU A 287 15.37 18.94 15.57
C LEU A 287 16.61 19.48 16.28
N GLU A 288 16.69 19.35 17.61
CA GLU A 288 17.85 19.74 18.41
C GLU A 288 19.09 18.93 18.04
N LYS A 289 18.94 17.60 17.95
CA LYS A 289 20.00 16.68 17.50
C LYS A 289 20.56 17.12 16.14
N LEU A 290 19.69 17.29 15.15
CA LEU A 290 20.10 17.70 13.80
C LEU A 290 20.67 19.12 13.75
N SER A 291 20.28 20.01 14.66
CA SER A 291 20.82 21.37 14.74
C SER A 291 22.19 21.42 15.43
N ALA A 292 22.49 20.48 16.33
CA ALA A 292 23.75 20.41 17.06
C ALA A 292 24.87 19.66 16.32
N GLU A 293 24.51 18.80 15.35
CA GLU A 293 25.46 18.09 14.50
C GLU A 293 26.28 19.07 13.63
N SER A 294 27.61 18.89 13.62
CA SER A 294 28.57 19.69 12.82
C SER A 294 28.86 19.02 11.47
#